data_AF-A0A150TMU9-F1
#
_entry.id   AF-A0A150TMU9-F1
#
_cell.length_a   1.000
_cell.length_b   1.000
_cell.length_c   1.000
_cell.angle_alpha   90.00
_cell.angle_beta   90.00
_cell.angle_gamma   90.00
#
_symmetry.space_group_name_H-M   'P 1'
#
loop_
_entity.id
_entity.type
_entity.pdbx_description
1 polymer ?
#
loop_
_entity_poly.entity_id
_entity_poly.type
_entity_poly.pdbx_seq_one_letter_code
_entity_poly.pdbx_strand_id
1 'polypeptide(L)'
;MNTPLQERARAAGPAAVRLPFIAWCLAVLAGTAALFSLIHRYAADYPLALDITKGAIEHTLKVHDQTPVTNHMGLRVLVAHRIGTGVESGRMKYTKDVTLADPFEVWKRMRSERYAKHRSVAYGIIAASFALFVYAARRVRSLWVGECLAQIFIILLSQITCYYYVFMLLSAPLTRVRRRLEIPLLGLAALSQGIWRWSSWNDDRYTVLTVAMLAFCYFLLYTFARKAPRRRAPVPLPARPKM
;
A
#
# COMPACT_ATOMS: atom_id res chain seq x y z
N MET A 1 -45.17 11.98 -4.47
CA MET A 1 -45.26 11.45 -5.85
C MET A 1 -44.02 10.62 -6.11
N ASN A 2 -44.16 9.29 -6.11
CA ASN A 2 -43.07 8.41 -6.53
C ASN A 2 -42.96 8.51 -8.05
N THR A 3 -41.74 8.57 -8.57
CA THR A 3 -41.52 8.63 -10.02
C THR A 3 -41.88 7.27 -10.65
N PRO A 4 -42.33 7.22 -11.91
CA PRO A 4 -42.68 5.97 -12.62
C PRO A 4 -41.57 4.91 -12.62
N LEU A 5 -40.32 5.32 -12.43
CA LEU A 5 -39.15 4.44 -12.28
C LEU A 5 -39.13 3.68 -10.95
N GLN A 6 -39.64 4.27 -9.86
CA GLN A 6 -39.67 3.63 -8.54
C GLN A 6 -40.74 2.54 -8.44
N GLU A 7 -41.85 2.66 -9.18
CA GLU A 7 -42.87 1.62 -9.25
C GLU A 7 -42.43 0.42 -10.09
N ARG A 8 -41.72 0.66 -11.20
CA ARG A 8 -41.11 -0.42 -12.01
C ARG A 8 -40.06 -1.22 -11.24
N ALA A 9 -39.24 -0.55 -10.42
CA ALA A 9 -38.23 -1.21 -9.59
C ALA A 9 -38.83 -2.05 -8.44
N ARG A 10 -40.05 -1.73 -7.97
CA ARG A 10 -40.75 -2.51 -6.93
C ARG A 10 -41.54 -3.69 -7.50
N ALA A 11 -41.98 -3.61 -8.76
CA ALA A 11 -42.66 -4.71 -9.46
C ALA A 11 -41.70 -5.83 -9.91
N ALA A 12 -40.42 -5.51 -10.08
CA ALA A 12 -39.37 -6.48 -10.37
C ALA A 12 -39.03 -7.28 -9.11
N GLY A 13 -39.65 -8.46 -8.94
CA GLY A 13 -39.36 -9.37 -7.83
C GLY A 13 -37.87 -9.77 -7.76
N PRO A 14 -37.41 -10.35 -6.64
CA PRO A 14 -35.98 -10.67 -6.40
C PRO A 14 -35.33 -11.56 -7.48
N ALA A 15 -36.11 -12.25 -8.31
CA ALA A 15 -35.63 -13.00 -9.47
C ALA A 15 -35.13 -12.10 -10.63
N ALA A 16 -35.72 -10.92 -10.83
CA ALA A 16 -35.40 -10.00 -11.92
C ALA A 16 -34.02 -9.33 -11.78
N VAL A 17 -33.50 -9.24 -10.56
CA VAL A 17 -32.13 -8.74 -10.28
C VAL A 17 -31.09 -9.87 -10.28
N ARG A 18 -31.51 -11.12 -10.04
CA ARG A 18 -30.60 -12.28 -9.94
C ARG A 18 -30.13 -12.79 -11.30
N LEU A 19 -31.00 -12.79 -12.31
CA LEU A 19 -30.65 -13.24 -13.66
C LEU A 19 -29.47 -12.46 -14.31
N PRO A 20 -29.48 -11.11 -14.33
CA PRO A 20 -28.38 -10.35 -14.92
C PRO A 20 -27.08 -10.46 -14.12
N PHE A 21 -27.14 -10.64 -12.79
CA PHE A 21 -25.96 -10.87 -11.97
C PHE A 21 -25.32 -12.24 -12.23
N ILE A 22 -26.12 -13.31 -12.33
CA ILE A 22 -25.63 -14.65 -12.66
C ILE A 22 -25.04 -14.68 -14.07
N ALA A 23 -25.70 -14.05 -15.05
CA ALA A 23 -25.18 -13.93 -16.41
C ALA A 23 -23.83 -13.17 -16.45
N TRP A 24 -23.70 -12.10 -15.66
CA TRP A 24 -22.43 -11.37 -15.53
C TRP A 24 -21.34 -12.23 -14.89
N CYS A 25 -21.64 -12.96 -13.80
CA CYS A 25 -20.69 -13.88 -13.17
C CYS A 25 -20.23 -14.98 -14.14
N LEU A 26 -21.15 -15.56 -14.91
CA LEU A 26 -20.81 -16.58 -15.92
C LEU A 26 -19.96 -16.00 -17.06
N ALA A 27 -20.25 -14.79 -17.51
CA ALA A 27 -19.45 -14.10 -18.52
C ALA A 27 -18.03 -13.80 -18.04
N VAL A 28 -17.87 -13.35 -16.77
CA VAL A 28 -16.56 -13.14 -16.15
C VAL A 28 -15.79 -14.47 -16.04
N LEU A 29 -16.44 -15.54 -15.58
CA LEU A 29 -15.79 -16.86 -15.48
C LEU A 29 -15.37 -17.40 -16.85
N ALA A 30 -16.24 -17.31 -17.86
CA ALA A 30 -15.95 -17.74 -19.22
C ALA A 30 -14.81 -16.92 -19.85
N GLY A 31 -14.80 -15.60 -19.67
CA GLY A 31 -13.73 -14.72 -20.13
C GLY A 31 -12.39 -15.02 -19.45
N THR A 32 -12.42 -15.31 -18.14
CA THR A 32 -11.22 -15.68 -17.37
C THR A 32 -10.67 -17.03 -17.85
N ALA A 33 -11.53 -18.02 -18.07
CA ALA A 33 -11.14 -19.34 -18.58
C ALA A 33 -10.57 -19.26 -20.01
N ALA A 34 -11.17 -18.46 -20.88
CA ALA A 34 -10.67 -18.22 -22.24
C ALA A 34 -9.29 -17.54 -22.21
N LEU A 35 -9.11 -16.53 -21.36
CA LEU A 35 -7.82 -15.86 -21.17
C LEU A 35 -6.75 -16.84 -20.65
N PHE A 36 -7.06 -17.64 -19.63
CA PHE A 36 -6.14 -18.67 -19.13
C PHE A 36 -5.78 -19.70 -20.20
N SER A 37 -6.75 -20.12 -21.02
CA SER A 37 -6.53 -21.07 -22.11
C SER A 37 -5.63 -20.48 -23.19
N LEU A 38 -5.80 -19.19 -23.51
CA LEU A 38 -4.98 -18.48 -24.48
C LEU A 38 -3.55 -18.30 -23.98
N ILE A 39 -3.39 -17.88 -22.71
CA ILE A 39 -2.09 -17.76 -22.05
C ILE A 39 -1.40 -19.13 -21.99
N HIS A 40 -2.13 -20.21 -21.70
CA HIS A 40 -1.57 -21.55 -21.62
C HIS A 40 -1.10 -22.07 -22.99
N ARG A 41 -1.87 -21.86 -24.06
CA ARG A 41 -1.43 -22.21 -25.42
C ARG A 41 -0.21 -21.40 -25.85
N TYR A 42 -0.26 -20.09 -25.64
CA TYR A 42 0.88 -19.22 -25.92
C TYR A 42 2.12 -19.64 -25.12
N ALA A 43 1.93 -20.00 -23.85
CA ALA A 43 3.00 -20.55 -23.02
C ALA A 43 3.57 -21.87 -23.59
N ALA A 44 2.72 -22.78 -24.07
CA ALA A 44 3.15 -24.05 -24.64
C ALA A 44 3.97 -23.89 -25.94
N ASP A 45 3.69 -22.86 -26.74
CA ASP A 45 4.40 -22.59 -28.00
C ASP A 45 5.79 -21.96 -27.80
N TYR A 46 6.08 -21.42 -26.61
CA TYR A 46 7.34 -20.73 -26.30
C TYR A 46 8.02 -21.27 -25.02
N PRO A 47 8.36 -22.57 -24.93
CA PRO A 47 8.93 -23.16 -23.71
C PRO A 47 10.30 -22.55 -23.37
N LEU A 48 11.14 -22.26 -24.37
CA LEU A 48 12.44 -21.62 -24.18
C LEU A 48 12.30 -20.18 -23.66
N ALA A 49 11.34 -19.41 -24.17
CA ALA A 49 11.10 -18.04 -23.70
C ALA A 49 10.58 -18.04 -22.26
N LEU A 50 9.72 -19.01 -21.90
CA LEU A 50 9.28 -19.21 -20.53
C LEU A 50 10.42 -19.55 -19.58
N ASP A 51 11.32 -20.44 -19.96
CA ASP A 51 12.43 -20.84 -19.09
C ASP A 51 13.47 -19.73 -18.94
N ILE A 52 13.75 -18.96 -20.01
CA ILE A 52 14.53 -17.72 -19.92
C ILE A 52 13.83 -16.71 -19.00
N THR A 53 12.51 -16.54 -19.14
CA THR A 53 11.74 -15.61 -18.33
C THR A 53 11.70 -16.05 -16.87
N LYS A 54 11.52 -17.33 -16.57
CA LYS A 54 11.62 -17.90 -15.22
C LYS A 54 13.00 -17.69 -14.63
N GLY A 55 14.06 -18.01 -15.37
CA GLY A 55 15.44 -17.81 -14.92
C GLY A 55 15.75 -16.33 -14.64
N ALA A 56 15.28 -15.44 -15.51
CA ALA A 56 15.40 -14.00 -15.32
C ALA A 56 14.59 -13.51 -14.11
N ILE A 57 13.36 -14.01 -13.92
CA ILE A 57 12.52 -13.70 -12.75
C ILE A 57 13.18 -14.23 -11.48
N GLU A 58 13.65 -15.46 -11.44
CA GLU A 58 14.32 -16.04 -10.27
C GLU A 58 15.58 -15.27 -9.91
N HIS A 59 16.43 -14.96 -10.90
CA HIS A 59 17.61 -14.13 -10.69
C HIS A 59 17.23 -12.74 -10.19
N THR A 60 16.22 -12.10 -10.81
CA THR A 60 15.73 -10.77 -10.42
C THR A 60 15.16 -10.80 -9.01
N LEU A 61 14.34 -11.78 -8.66
CA LEU A 61 13.80 -11.96 -7.32
C LEU A 61 14.92 -12.18 -6.31
N LYS A 62 15.88 -13.05 -6.59
CA LYS A 62 17.01 -13.33 -5.70
C LYS A 62 17.86 -12.08 -5.46
N VAL A 63 18.18 -11.32 -6.52
CA VAL A 63 19.03 -10.12 -6.42
C VAL A 63 18.28 -8.93 -5.85
N HIS A 64 17.05 -8.65 -6.29
CA HIS A 64 16.28 -7.47 -5.88
C HIS A 64 15.57 -7.64 -4.53
N ASP A 65 15.11 -8.84 -4.18
CA ASP A 65 14.38 -9.06 -2.93
C ASP A 65 15.33 -9.21 -1.73
N GLN A 66 16.53 -9.77 -1.94
CA GLN A 66 17.42 -10.11 -0.83
C GLN A 66 18.55 -9.11 -0.60
N THR A 67 18.97 -8.35 -1.62
CA THR A 67 20.10 -7.42 -1.50
C THR A 67 19.63 -6.07 -0.97
N PRO A 68 20.12 -5.60 0.19
CA PRO A 68 19.83 -4.25 0.64
C PRO A 68 20.45 -3.22 -0.31
N VAL A 69 19.60 -2.37 -0.88
CA VAL A 69 20.03 -1.20 -1.63
C VAL A 69 19.88 0.03 -0.74
N THR A 70 20.78 1.00 -0.91
CA THR A 70 20.91 2.16 -0.03
C THR A 70 19.66 3.04 0.01
N ASN A 71 18.81 2.99 -1.02
CA ASN A 71 17.56 3.74 -1.12
C ASN A 71 16.29 2.91 -0.90
N HIS A 72 16.41 1.69 -0.36
CA HIS A 72 15.25 0.91 0.03
C HIS A 72 14.52 1.56 1.20
N MET A 73 13.20 1.50 1.11
CA MET A 73 12.25 1.88 2.16
C MET A 73 11.30 0.68 2.40
N GLY A 74 10.69 0.60 3.57
CA GLY A 74 9.77 -0.50 3.91
C GLY A 74 9.92 -1.04 5.33
N LEU A 75 9.01 -1.89 5.78
CA LEU A 75 9.05 -2.46 7.13
C LEU A 75 10.37 -3.20 7.41
N ARG A 76 10.89 -3.92 6.41
CA ARG A 76 12.19 -4.61 6.51
C ARG A 76 13.34 -3.67 6.83
N VAL A 77 13.32 -2.45 6.28
CA VAL A 77 14.29 -1.39 6.59
C VAL A 77 14.22 -1.01 8.06
N LEU A 78 13.02 -0.81 8.61
CA LEU A 78 12.85 -0.44 10.02
C LEU A 78 13.28 -1.55 10.97
N VAL A 79 12.87 -2.78 10.69
CA VAL A 79 13.19 -3.96 11.53
C VAL A 79 14.69 -4.25 11.51
N ALA A 80 15.35 -3.98 10.39
CA ALA A 80 16.78 -4.17 10.24
C ALA A 80 17.62 -2.95 10.66
N HIS A 81 17.01 -1.82 11.03
CA HIS A 81 17.72 -0.62 11.45
C HIS A 81 18.00 -0.66 12.96
N ARG A 82 19.17 -0.18 13.38
CA ARG A 82 19.56 -0.09 14.80
C ARG A 82 20.09 1.32 15.07
N ILE A 83 19.51 1.96 16.07
CA ILE A 83 20.00 3.23 16.60
C ILE A 83 21.27 2.95 17.41
N GLY A 84 22.31 3.76 17.22
CA GLY A 84 23.57 3.64 17.94
C GLY A 84 24.74 4.34 17.27
N THR A 85 25.91 4.17 17.88
CA THR A 85 27.21 4.67 17.43
C THR A 85 28.19 3.51 17.23
N GLY A 86 29.23 3.72 16.42
CA GLY A 86 30.26 2.71 16.16
C GLY A 86 29.86 1.61 15.18
N VAL A 87 30.83 0.76 14.82
CA VAL A 87 30.68 -0.32 13.83
C VAL A 87 29.60 -1.32 14.26
N GLU A 88 29.51 -1.62 15.55
CA GLU A 88 28.51 -2.51 16.17
C GLU A 88 27.05 -2.08 15.94
N SER A 89 26.82 -0.79 15.69
CA SER A 89 25.49 -0.31 15.32
C SER A 89 25.03 -0.88 13.98
N GLY A 90 25.95 -1.28 13.10
CA GLY A 90 25.67 -1.70 11.73
C GLY A 90 25.08 -0.59 10.87
N ARG A 91 25.21 0.68 11.29
CA ARG A 91 24.77 1.82 10.48
C ARG A 91 25.77 2.10 9.38
N MET A 92 25.25 2.49 8.22
CA MET A 92 26.05 2.80 7.03
C MET A 92 27.20 3.79 7.30
N LYS A 93 26.98 4.77 8.19
CA LYS A 93 27.98 5.76 8.60
C LYS A 93 29.27 5.15 9.15
N TYR A 94 29.18 4.04 9.88
CA TYR A 94 30.30 3.46 10.61
C TYR A 94 30.85 2.18 9.97
N THR A 95 30.15 1.62 8.99
CA THR A 95 30.47 0.33 8.36
C THR A 95 30.90 0.46 6.91
N LYS A 96 30.93 1.68 6.37
CA LYS A 96 31.45 1.94 5.03
C LYS A 96 32.96 1.72 5.03
N ASP A 97 33.43 0.85 4.14
CA ASP A 97 34.85 0.54 3.98
C ASP A 97 35.24 0.65 2.50
N VAL A 98 36.00 1.69 2.15
CA VAL A 98 36.39 1.95 0.76
C VAL A 98 37.47 1.00 0.23
N THR A 99 38.02 0.13 1.08
CA THR A 99 39.01 -0.88 0.69
C THR A 99 38.38 -2.14 0.11
N LEU A 100 37.09 -2.37 0.35
CA LEU A 100 36.33 -3.49 -0.20
C LEU A 100 35.85 -3.20 -1.63
N ALA A 101 35.66 -4.26 -2.42
CA ALA A 101 35.08 -4.16 -3.76
C ALA A 101 33.67 -3.54 -3.74
N ASP A 102 32.88 -3.87 -2.71
CA ASP A 102 31.62 -3.21 -2.39
C ASP A 102 31.76 -2.46 -1.06
N PRO A 103 31.87 -1.11 -1.08
CA PRO A 103 32.11 -0.35 0.15
C PRO A 103 31.03 -0.45 1.22
N PHE A 104 29.88 -1.02 0.88
CA PHE A 104 28.75 -1.21 1.79
C PHE A 104 28.49 -2.68 2.12
N GLU A 105 29.40 -3.60 1.78
CA GLU A 105 29.22 -5.03 1.99
C GLU A 105 28.92 -5.37 3.46
N VAL A 106 29.71 -4.81 4.38
CA VAL A 106 29.53 -5.00 5.83
C VAL A 106 28.15 -4.50 6.28
N TRP A 107 27.73 -3.32 5.82
CA TRP A 107 26.40 -2.77 6.08
C TRP A 107 25.27 -3.70 5.59
N LYS A 108 25.37 -4.19 4.35
CA LYS A 108 24.37 -5.10 3.74
C LYS A 108 24.24 -6.40 4.52
N ARG A 109 25.37 -6.98 4.91
CA ARG A 109 25.43 -8.22 5.70
C ARG A 109 24.76 -8.04 7.05
N MET A 110 25.19 -7.05 7.85
CA MET A 110 24.63 -6.79 9.18
C MET A 110 23.14 -6.49 9.17
N ARG A 111 22.66 -5.78 8.13
CA ARG A 111 21.23 -5.51 7.94
C ARG A 111 20.45 -6.80 7.68
N SER A 112 20.98 -7.68 6.85
CA SER A 112 20.34 -8.96 6.50
C SER A 112 20.27 -9.90 7.70
N GLU A 113 21.37 -10.03 8.46
CA GLU A 113 21.43 -10.79 9.71
C GLU A 113 20.42 -10.28 10.74
N ARG A 114 20.33 -8.95 10.90
CA ARG A 114 19.39 -8.35 11.86
C ARG A 114 17.94 -8.58 11.48
N TYR A 115 17.60 -8.47 10.20
CA TYR A 115 16.26 -8.80 9.74
C TYR A 115 15.94 -10.28 9.98
N ALA A 116 16.86 -11.19 9.65
CA ALA A 116 16.68 -12.61 9.89
C ALA A 116 16.37 -12.91 11.37
N LYS A 117 17.08 -12.23 12.29
CA LYS A 117 16.86 -12.33 13.74
C LYS A 117 15.49 -11.80 14.19
N HIS A 118 14.97 -10.73 13.58
CA HIS A 118 13.74 -10.06 14.01
C HIS A 118 12.55 -10.24 13.06
N ARG A 119 12.61 -11.21 12.13
CA ARG A 119 11.55 -11.45 11.14
C ARG A 119 10.17 -11.70 11.77
N SER A 120 10.14 -12.34 12.94
CA SER A 120 8.90 -12.59 13.70
C SER A 120 8.22 -11.29 14.12
N VAL A 121 8.99 -10.26 14.48
CA VAL A 121 8.46 -8.92 14.80
C VAL A 121 7.83 -8.30 13.56
N ALA A 122 8.45 -8.44 12.39
CA ALA A 122 7.88 -7.96 11.13
C ALA A 122 6.52 -8.62 10.85
N TYR A 123 6.42 -9.95 10.99
CA TYR A 123 5.16 -10.66 10.81
C TYR A 123 4.09 -10.26 11.83
N GLY A 124 4.48 -10.03 13.09
CA GLY A 124 3.58 -9.52 14.13
C GLY A 124 3.00 -8.14 13.77
N ILE A 125 3.85 -7.23 13.27
CA ILE A 125 3.43 -5.91 12.80
C ILE A 125 2.47 -6.05 11.61
N ILE A 126 2.83 -6.86 10.60
CA ILE A 126 1.97 -7.10 9.41
C ILE A 126 0.59 -7.62 9.83
N ALA A 127 0.53 -8.62 10.71
CA ALA A 127 -0.71 -9.20 11.18
C ALA A 127 -1.57 -8.16 11.95
N ALA A 128 -0.96 -7.36 12.81
CA ALA A 128 -1.64 -6.28 13.52
C ALA A 128 -2.18 -5.21 12.57
N SER A 129 -1.39 -4.78 11.58
CA SER A 129 -1.82 -3.84 10.54
C SER A 129 -2.97 -4.42 9.70
N PHE A 130 -2.93 -5.72 9.40
CA PHE A 130 -4.00 -6.42 8.68
C PHE A 130 -5.31 -6.42 9.47
N ALA A 131 -5.26 -6.76 10.76
CA ALA A 131 -6.44 -6.69 11.63
C ALA A 131 -7.02 -5.26 11.70
N LEU A 132 -6.17 -4.25 11.83
CA LEU A 132 -6.57 -2.84 11.83
C LEU A 132 -7.19 -2.42 10.49
N PHE A 133 -6.61 -2.85 9.36
CA PHE A 133 -7.14 -2.59 8.03
C PHE A 133 -8.52 -3.21 7.85
N VAL A 134 -8.70 -4.49 8.21
CA VAL A 134 -9.99 -5.17 8.14
C VAL A 134 -11.04 -4.44 8.99
N TYR A 135 -10.65 -3.99 10.18
CA TYR A 135 -11.52 -3.16 11.03
C TYR A 135 -11.93 -1.85 10.35
N ALA A 136 -10.97 -1.10 9.78
CA ALA A 136 -11.25 0.15 9.07
C ALA A 136 -12.11 -0.07 7.82
N ALA A 137 -11.80 -1.07 6.99
CA ALA A 137 -12.52 -1.40 5.77
C ALA A 137 -14.00 -1.75 6.06
N ARG A 138 -14.27 -2.52 7.12
CA ARG A 138 -15.63 -2.84 7.57
C ARG A 138 -16.45 -1.61 7.97
N ARG A 139 -15.79 -0.54 8.46
CA ARG A 139 -16.45 0.72 8.83
C ARG A 139 -16.74 1.61 7.63
N VAL A 140 -15.85 1.62 6.64
CA VAL A 140 -15.96 2.48 5.45
C VAL A 140 -17.03 2.00 4.48
N ARG A 141 -17.19 0.67 4.31
CA ARG A 141 -18.16 0.04 3.38
C ARG A 141 -18.09 0.56 1.94
N SER A 142 -16.90 0.95 1.49
CA SER A 142 -16.62 1.37 0.12
C SER A 142 -15.34 0.69 -0.37
N LEU A 143 -15.45 -0.09 -1.44
CA LEU A 143 -14.34 -0.89 -1.96
C LEU A 143 -13.18 -0.01 -2.43
N TRP A 144 -13.46 1.03 -3.22
CA TRP A 144 -12.42 1.92 -3.75
C TRP A 144 -11.68 2.69 -2.65
N VAL A 145 -12.36 3.05 -1.55
CA VAL A 145 -11.70 3.68 -0.39
C VAL A 145 -10.84 2.63 0.32
N GLY A 146 -11.34 1.41 0.46
CA GLY A 146 -10.58 0.28 1.01
C GLY A 146 -9.30 -0.01 0.22
N GLU A 147 -9.38 -0.02 -1.11
CA GLU A 147 -8.22 -0.18 -2.01
C GLU A 147 -7.17 0.92 -1.81
N CYS A 148 -7.59 2.19 -1.74
CA CYS A 148 -6.69 3.30 -1.44
C CYS A 148 -6.02 3.15 -0.05
N LEU A 149 -6.75 2.67 0.95
CA LEU A 149 -6.23 2.42 2.30
C LEU A 149 -5.29 1.21 2.37
N ALA A 150 -5.44 0.24 1.45
CA ALA A 150 -4.61 -0.96 1.38
C ALA A 150 -3.16 -0.66 0.97
N GLN A 151 -2.86 0.54 0.47
CA GLN A 151 -1.49 0.96 0.12
C GLN A 151 -0.47 0.77 1.25
N ILE A 152 -0.91 0.75 2.52
CA ILE A 152 -0.03 0.45 3.67
C ILE A 152 0.71 -0.89 3.49
N PHE A 153 0.08 -1.87 2.86
CA PHE A 153 0.67 -3.19 2.63
C PHE A 153 1.79 -3.16 1.61
N ILE A 154 1.84 -2.16 0.72
CA ILE A 154 3.00 -1.95 -0.15
C ILE A 154 4.23 -1.70 0.73
N ILE A 155 4.12 -0.84 1.75
CA ILE A 155 5.23 -0.54 2.66
C ILE A 155 5.58 -1.73 3.59
N LEU A 156 4.56 -2.48 4.01
CA LEU A 156 4.73 -3.56 4.98
C LEU A 156 5.26 -4.86 4.36
N LEU A 157 4.82 -5.19 3.14
CA LEU A 157 5.12 -6.46 2.48
C LEU A 157 6.25 -6.36 1.47
N SER A 158 6.48 -5.17 0.89
CA SER A 158 7.53 -4.97 -0.10
C SER A 158 8.64 -4.08 0.43
N GLN A 159 9.87 -4.41 0.03
CA GLN A 159 11.03 -3.54 0.21
C GLN A 159 11.36 -2.94 -1.16
N ILE A 160 10.85 -1.74 -1.41
CA ILE A 160 11.00 -1.06 -2.70
C ILE A 160 11.88 0.17 -2.57
N THR A 161 12.50 0.55 -3.68
CA THR A 161 13.29 1.77 -3.77
C THR A 161 12.40 3.00 -3.60
N CYS A 162 12.98 4.08 -3.07
CA CYS A 162 12.26 5.28 -2.65
C CYS A 162 11.40 5.94 -3.74
N TYR A 163 11.78 5.87 -5.02
CA TYR A 163 11.01 6.49 -6.10
C TYR A 163 9.66 5.80 -6.34
N TYR A 164 9.51 4.52 -5.97
CA TYR A 164 8.22 3.84 -6.08
C TYR A 164 7.20 4.32 -5.04
N TYR A 165 7.61 5.09 -4.03
CA TYR A 165 6.67 5.73 -3.09
C TYR A 165 5.78 6.80 -3.74
N VAL A 166 5.90 7.02 -5.06
CA VAL A 166 4.85 7.64 -5.87
C VAL A 166 3.49 6.98 -5.69
N PHE A 167 3.42 5.70 -5.27
CA PHE A 167 2.15 5.04 -4.91
C PHE A 167 1.38 5.80 -3.83
N MET A 168 2.02 6.66 -3.02
CA MET A 168 1.32 7.50 -2.04
C MET A 168 0.28 8.44 -2.69
N LEU A 169 0.36 8.67 -4.01
CA LEU A 169 -0.68 9.33 -4.80
C LEU A 169 -2.04 8.60 -4.76
N LEU A 170 -2.08 7.31 -4.40
CA LEU A 170 -3.32 6.58 -4.13
C LEU A 170 -4.12 7.19 -2.96
N SER A 171 -3.49 8.03 -2.15
CA SER A 171 -4.17 8.82 -1.12
C SER A 171 -4.95 10.01 -1.68
N ALA A 172 -4.62 10.51 -2.88
CA ALA A 172 -5.23 11.72 -3.44
C ALA A 172 -6.75 11.60 -3.66
N PRO A 173 -7.30 10.48 -4.21
CA PRO A 173 -8.74 10.27 -4.30
C PRO A 173 -9.47 10.34 -2.95
N LEU A 174 -8.81 10.03 -1.83
CA LEU A 174 -9.42 10.09 -0.50
C LEU A 174 -9.82 11.51 -0.09
N THR A 175 -9.19 12.54 -0.69
CA THR A 175 -9.56 13.95 -0.47
C THR A 175 -10.98 14.26 -0.95
N ARG A 176 -11.51 13.51 -1.93
CA ARG A 176 -12.92 13.63 -2.36
C ARG A 176 -13.91 13.22 -1.27
N VAL A 177 -13.52 12.29 -0.40
CA VAL A 177 -14.34 11.88 0.75
C VAL A 177 -14.12 12.83 1.93
N ARG A 178 -12.87 13.22 2.18
CA ARG A 178 -12.48 14.08 3.30
C ARG A 178 -11.50 15.15 2.84
N ARG A 179 -12.03 16.32 2.45
CA ARG A 179 -11.24 17.49 1.98
C ARG A 179 -10.13 17.92 2.94
N ARG A 180 -10.33 17.73 4.24
CA ARG A 180 -9.30 18.02 5.27
C ARG A 180 -8.01 17.18 5.12
N LEU A 181 -7.98 16.15 4.27
CA LEU A 181 -6.78 15.37 3.98
C LEU A 181 -5.79 16.07 3.04
N GLU A 182 -6.21 17.14 2.35
CA GLU A 182 -5.33 17.92 1.47
C GLU A 182 -4.13 18.51 2.23
N ILE A 183 -4.36 19.06 3.43
CA ILE A 183 -3.29 19.64 4.27
C ILE A 183 -2.29 18.57 4.73
N PRO A 184 -2.70 17.44 5.34
CA PRO A 184 -1.78 16.34 5.66
C PRO A 184 -1.00 15.79 4.46
N LEU A 185 -1.61 15.72 3.27
CA LEU A 185 -0.92 15.25 2.06
C LEU A 185 0.19 16.21 1.61
N LEU A 186 -0.10 17.51 1.56
CA LEU A 186 0.90 18.54 1.25
C LEU A 186 1.96 18.61 2.35
N GLY A 187 1.55 18.48 3.61
CA GLY A 187 2.44 18.40 4.76
C GLY A 187 3.39 17.21 4.69
N LEU A 188 2.91 16.04 4.28
CA LEU A 188 3.75 14.86 4.04
C LEU A 188 4.76 15.09 2.92
N ALA A 189 4.33 15.72 1.82
CA ALA A 189 5.23 16.07 0.72
C ALA A 189 6.35 17.01 1.20
N ALA A 190 6.01 18.10 1.89
CA ALA A 190 6.98 19.03 2.46
C ALA A 190 7.90 18.36 3.48
N LEU A 191 7.35 17.54 4.39
CA LEU A 191 8.10 16.79 5.38
C LEU A 191 9.10 15.83 4.71
N SER A 192 8.70 15.14 3.64
CA SER A 192 9.59 14.23 2.92
C SER A 192 10.81 14.95 2.33
N GLN A 193 10.62 16.17 1.80
CA GLN A 193 11.71 17.00 1.30
C GLN A 193 12.63 17.47 2.43
N GLY A 194 12.04 17.83 3.59
CA GLY A 194 12.79 18.19 4.79
C GLY A 194 13.66 17.04 5.29
N ILE A 195 13.10 15.84 5.43
CA ILE A 195 13.84 14.63 5.85
C ILE A 195 14.95 14.31 4.86
N TRP A 196 14.69 14.43 3.55
CA TRP A 196 15.70 14.16 2.53
C TRP A 196 16.91 15.09 2.67
N ARG A 197 16.70 16.37 3.02
CA ARG A 197 17.78 17.34 3.26
C ARG A 197 18.51 17.15 4.60
N TRP A 198 17.90 16.48 5.58
CA TRP A 198 18.40 16.46 6.95
C TRP A 198 19.66 15.59 7.16
N SER A 199 19.71 14.39 6.58
CA SER A 199 20.85 13.47 6.75
C SER A 199 21.56 13.20 5.44
N SER A 200 22.89 13.17 5.47
CA SER A 200 23.74 12.74 4.35
C SER A 200 23.80 11.23 4.19
N TRP A 201 23.46 10.47 5.23
CA TRP A 201 23.49 9.00 5.22
C TRP A 201 22.15 8.43 4.77
N ASN A 202 22.18 7.69 3.67
CA ASN A 202 20.99 7.13 3.05
C ASN A 202 20.21 6.21 4.01
N ASP A 203 20.89 5.36 4.78
CA ASP A 203 20.23 4.44 5.72
C ASP A 203 19.32 5.16 6.72
N ASP A 204 19.82 6.23 7.36
CA ASP A 204 19.02 7.00 8.31
C ASP A 204 17.88 7.74 7.58
N ARG A 205 18.21 8.38 6.45
CA ARG A 205 17.25 9.14 5.64
C ARG A 205 16.04 8.29 5.25
N TYR A 206 16.27 7.12 4.67
CA TYR A 206 15.20 6.25 4.18
C TYR A 206 14.50 5.49 5.31
N THR A 207 15.16 5.27 6.45
CA THR A 207 14.50 4.79 7.67
C THR A 207 13.49 5.83 8.17
N VAL A 208 13.89 7.09 8.33
CA VAL A 208 12.97 8.14 8.79
C VAL A 208 11.85 8.41 7.79
N LEU A 209 12.16 8.42 6.48
CA LEU A 209 11.12 8.51 5.45
C LEU A 209 10.13 7.34 5.55
N THR A 210 10.61 6.11 5.79
CA THR A 210 9.71 4.95 5.95
C THR A 210 8.78 5.13 7.15
N VAL A 211 9.31 5.61 8.29
CA VAL A 211 8.49 5.91 9.48
C VAL A 211 7.43 6.97 9.16
N ALA A 212 7.80 8.06 8.48
CA ALA A 212 6.87 9.12 8.12
C ALA A 212 5.73 8.61 7.21
N MET A 213 6.06 7.79 6.21
CA MET A 213 5.08 7.22 5.28
C MET A 213 4.15 6.22 5.98
N LEU A 214 4.69 5.34 6.84
CA LEU A 214 3.86 4.44 7.65
C LEU A 214 2.97 5.20 8.61
N ALA A 215 3.50 6.20 9.31
CA ALA A 215 2.72 7.03 10.22
C ALA A 215 1.55 7.71 9.49
N PHE A 216 1.79 8.19 8.27
CA PHE A 216 0.72 8.74 7.43
C PHE A 216 -0.31 7.68 7.01
N CYS A 217 0.12 6.49 6.59
CA CYS A 217 -0.81 5.39 6.28
C CYS A 217 -1.66 4.99 7.49
N TYR A 218 -1.07 4.90 8.68
CA TYR A 218 -1.81 4.65 9.92
C TYR A 218 -2.76 5.80 10.28
N PHE A 219 -2.34 7.04 10.06
CA PHE A 219 -3.21 8.21 10.21
C PHE A 219 -4.43 8.13 9.29
N LEU A 220 -4.27 7.68 8.04
CA LEU A 220 -5.39 7.45 7.12
C LEU A 220 -6.32 6.34 7.64
N LEU A 221 -5.78 5.18 8.03
CA LEU A 221 -6.57 4.08 8.60
C LEU A 221 -7.37 4.54 9.82
N TYR A 222 -6.72 5.23 10.76
CA TYR A 222 -7.36 5.79 11.95
C TYR A 222 -8.47 6.78 11.57
N THR A 223 -8.18 7.71 10.65
CA THR A 223 -9.12 8.71 10.19
C THR A 223 -10.38 8.05 9.63
N PHE A 224 -10.24 7.04 8.76
CA PHE A 224 -11.37 6.36 8.14
C PHE A 224 -12.05 5.32 9.04
N ALA A 225 -11.38 4.79 10.06
CA ALA A 225 -11.99 3.93 11.07
C ALA A 225 -12.94 4.68 12.02
N ARG A 226 -12.74 5.99 12.22
CA ARG A 226 -13.63 6.83 13.04
C ARG A 226 -14.98 7.05 12.37
N LYS A 227 -16.07 6.87 13.13
CA LYS A 227 -17.43 7.24 12.70
C LYS A 227 -17.45 8.72 12.31
N ALA A 228 -17.96 9.01 11.11
CA ALA A 228 -18.25 10.39 10.73
C ALA A 228 -19.26 10.98 11.74
N PRO A 229 -19.09 12.25 12.17
CA PRO A 229 -20.12 12.92 12.94
C PRO A 229 -21.44 12.84 12.16
N ARG A 230 -22.54 12.48 12.84
CA ARG A 230 -23.88 12.53 12.22
C ARG A 230 -24.04 13.92 11.60
N ARG A 231 -24.31 13.97 10.30
CA ARG A 231 -24.66 15.22 9.61
C ARG A 231 -25.83 15.81 10.40
N ARG A 232 -25.66 17.01 10.98
CA ARG A 232 -26.78 17.71 11.64
C ARG A 232 -27.91 17.79 10.62
N ALA A 233 -29.13 17.45 11.05
CA ALA A 233 -30.29 17.58 10.18
C ALA A 233 -30.33 19.00 9.61
N PRO A 234 -30.67 19.18 8.32
CA PRO A 234 -30.83 20.50 7.76
C PRO A 234 -31.80 21.30 8.65
N VAL A 235 -31.39 22.51 9.03
CA VAL A 235 -32.27 23.44 9.76
C VAL A 235 -33.53 23.61 8.91
N PRO A 236 -34.74 23.42 9.47
CA PRO A 236 -35.98 23.66 8.73
C PRO A 236 -35.93 25.07 8.15
N LEU A 237 -36.10 25.20 6.83
CA LEU A 237 -36.23 26.51 6.22
C LEU A 237 -37.49 27.18 6.79
N PRO A 238 -37.45 28.49 7.11
CA PRO A 238 -38.65 29.21 7.52
C PRO A 238 -39.73 29.04 6.44
N ALA A 239 -40.98 28.83 6.88
CA ALA A 239 -42.11 28.68 5.97
C ALA A 239 -42.19 29.91 5.05
N ARG A 240 -42.32 29.69 3.74
CA ARG A 240 -42.56 30.79 2.81
C ARG A 240 -43.86 31.51 3.24
N PRO A 241 -43.85 32.85 3.36
CA PRO A 241 -45.08 33.59 3.61
C PRO A 241 -46.06 33.28 2.47
N LYS A 242 -47.32 33.00 2.83
CA LYS A 242 -48.41 32.92 1.86
C LYS A 242 -48.60 34.34 1.30
N MET A 243 -48.39 34.51 0.00
CA MET A 243 -48.84 35.69 -0.73
C MET A 243 -50.35 35.58 -0.97
#